data_AF-A0A1Y6IUI9-F1
#
_entry.id   AF-A0A1Y6IUI9-F1
#
_cell.length_a   1.000
_cell.length_b   1.000
_cell.length_c   1.000
_cell.angle_alpha   90.00
_cell.angle_beta   90.00
_cell.angle_gamma   90.00
#
_symmetry.space_group_name_H-M   'P 1'
#
loop_
_entity.id
_entity.type
_entity.pdbx_description
1 polymer ?
#
loop_
_entity_poly.entity_id
_entity_poly.type
_entity_poly.pdbx_seq_one_letter_code
_entity_poly.pdbx_strand_id
1 'polypeptide(L)'
;MTLFSTGLTFMQERRQSYLQEMGIQNWSLAHPGQMPGATHVHYDLPPSCRLLFVSPVLPEGSQAMMFEKVLKSFQVSLTQARHVYPQDLHLISQSDIEWIWFAGCSAVEGIAAKQLISPLLSQIDGHPQHRRELWRQICSYQAS
;
A
#
# COMPACT_ATOMS: atom_id res chain seq x y z
N MET A 1 -51.29 19.77 -3.07
CA MET A 1 -50.99 18.85 -4.19
C MET A 1 -49.72 19.36 -4.86
N THR A 2 -48.56 18.79 -4.51
CA THR A 2 -47.79 17.79 -5.30
C THR A 2 -47.31 18.38 -6.65
N LEU A 3 -46.03 18.36 -7.05
CA LEU A 3 -44.83 17.61 -6.65
C LEU A 3 -43.56 18.35 -7.11
N PHE A 4 -42.51 18.29 -6.28
CA PHE A 4 -41.09 18.40 -6.64
C PHE A 4 -40.69 17.23 -7.55
N SER A 5 -39.83 17.47 -8.56
CA SER A 5 -38.79 16.54 -9.10
C SER A 5 -38.32 17.04 -10.47
N THR A 6 -37.09 16.92 -10.96
CA THR A 6 -35.88 16.23 -10.54
C THR A 6 -34.73 16.91 -11.27
N GLY A 7 -33.73 17.41 -10.56
CA GLY A 7 -32.51 17.90 -11.16
C GLY A 7 -31.34 17.37 -10.35
N LEU A 8 -30.49 16.60 -11.01
CA LEU A 8 -29.15 16.19 -10.58
C LEU A 8 -29.03 14.88 -9.77
N THR A 9 -28.02 14.11 -10.19
CA THR A 9 -27.22 13.14 -9.43
C THR A 9 -27.57 11.66 -9.64
N PHE A 10 -26.51 10.85 -9.69
CA PHE A 10 -26.47 9.39 -9.59
C PHE A 10 -26.61 8.56 -10.88
N MET A 11 -25.56 8.57 -11.70
CA MET A 11 -25.21 7.46 -12.60
C MET A 11 -23.76 7.00 -12.34
N GLN A 12 -23.43 6.70 -11.08
CA GLN A 12 -22.12 6.15 -10.70
C GLN A 12 -22.23 5.08 -9.60
N GLU A 13 -23.27 4.24 -9.61
CA GLU A 13 -23.52 3.26 -8.53
C GLU A 13 -23.70 1.81 -9.03
N ARG A 14 -23.10 1.44 -10.17
CA ARG A 14 -23.22 0.07 -10.71
C ARG A 14 -21.92 -0.73 -10.79
N ARG A 15 -20.95 -0.46 -9.91
CA ARG A 15 -19.67 -1.18 -9.91
C ARG A 15 -19.16 -1.68 -8.57
N GLN A 16 -19.99 -1.68 -7.53
CA GLN A 16 -19.56 -2.09 -6.18
C GLN A 16 -20.17 -3.42 -5.69
N SER A 17 -21.12 -4.01 -6.42
CA SER A 17 -21.89 -5.14 -5.90
C SER A 17 -21.32 -6.53 -6.18
N TYR A 18 -20.13 -6.65 -6.80
CA TYR A 18 -19.58 -7.96 -7.23
C TYR A 18 -18.37 -8.44 -6.41
N LEU A 19 -17.91 -7.66 -5.42
CA LEU A 19 -16.68 -7.97 -4.66
C LEU A 19 -16.95 -8.54 -3.26
N GLN A 20 -18.21 -8.76 -2.86
CA GLN A 20 -18.54 -9.18 -1.49
C GLN A 20 -18.60 -10.71 -1.26
N GLU A 21 -18.45 -11.55 -2.29
CA GLU A 21 -18.56 -13.01 -2.11
C GLU A 21 -17.24 -13.74 -1.80
N MET A 22 -16.09 -13.04 -1.72
CA MET A 22 -14.78 -13.69 -1.55
C MET A 22 -14.09 -13.41 -0.20
N GLY A 23 -14.84 -13.09 0.86
CA GLY A 23 -14.30 -13.08 2.23
C GLY A 23 -13.13 -12.12 2.50
N ILE A 24 -12.88 -11.14 1.62
CA ILE A 24 -11.91 -10.08 1.84
C ILE A 24 -12.55 -9.10 2.81
N GLN A 25 -12.13 -9.15 4.08
CA GLN A 25 -12.47 -8.14 5.06
C GLN A 25 -11.87 -6.80 4.62
N ASN A 26 -12.66 -6.00 3.89
CA ASN A 26 -12.36 -4.62 3.60
C ASN A 26 -12.47 -3.82 4.91
N TRP A 27 -11.36 -3.58 5.59
CA TRP A 27 -11.29 -2.53 6.61
C TRP A 27 -11.26 -1.19 5.89
N SER A 28 -12.45 -0.63 5.68
CA SER A 28 -12.63 0.74 5.25
C SER A 28 -12.07 1.66 6.34
N LEU A 29 -10.91 2.28 6.09
CA LEU A 29 -10.46 3.43 6.85
C LEU A 29 -11.47 4.55 6.63
N ALA A 30 -12.47 4.60 7.50
CA ALA A 30 -13.28 5.79 7.65
C ALA A 30 -12.33 6.91 8.08
N HIS A 31 -12.17 7.91 7.23
CA HIS A 31 -11.80 9.25 7.65
C HIS A 31 -13.07 9.96 8.15
N PRO A 32 -13.35 10.06 9.46
CA PRO A 32 -14.21 11.10 9.96
C PRO A 32 -13.34 12.26 10.45
N GLY A 33 -13.71 13.47 10.04
CA GLY A 33 -12.93 14.68 10.28
C GLY A 33 -12.59 14.94 11.75
N GLN A 34 -11.42 15.56 11.92
CA GLN A 34 -11.04 16.49 12.99
C GLN A 34 -11.56 16.16 14.40
N MET A 35 -10.70 15.60 15.25
CA MET A 35 -10.88 15.60 16.70
C MET A 35 -9.61 16.17 17.37
N PRO A 36 -9.70 17.27 18.14
CA PRO A 36 -8.56 17.87 18.81
C PRO A 36 -8.17 16.99 20.00
N GLY A 37 -7.04 16.31 19.86
CA GLY A 37 -6.55 15.32 20.80
C GLY A 37 -5.95 14.15 20.05
N ALA A 38 -5.09 14.43 19.06
CA ALA A 38 -4.35 13.42 18.34
C ALA A 38 -3.37 12.75 19.32
N THR A 39 -3.90 11.82 20.12
CA THR A 39 -3.12 10.78 20.74
C THR A 39 -2.35 10.16 19.59
N HIS A 40 -1.03 10.30 19.63
CA HIS A 40 -0.10 9.66 18.73
C HIS A 40 -0.30 8.14 18.93
N VAL A 41 -1.28 7.57 18.24
CA VAL A 41 -1.52 6.13 18.25
C VAL A 41 -0.42 5.57 17.37
N HIS A 42 0.72 5.29 17.99
CA HIS A 42 1.76 4.49 17.38
C HIS A 42 1.10 3.16 17.00
N TYR A 43 0.97 2.93 15.70
CA TYR A 43 0.30 1.74 15.22
C TYR A 43 1.27 0.58 15.32
N ASP A 44 1.11 -0.25 16.35
CA ASP A 44 1.88 -1.48 16.49
C ASP A 44 1.56 -2.42 15.34
N LEU A 45 2.59 -2.66 14.52
CA LEU A 45 2.52 -3.65 13.47
C LEU A 45 2.50 -5.05 14.10
N PRO A 46 1.79 -6.01 13.50
CA PRO A 46 1.86 -7.38 13.97
C PRO A 46 3.33 -7.85 13.91
N PRO A 47 3.79 -8.68 14.86
CA PRO A 47 5.19 -9.11 14.94
C PRO A 47 5.62 -9.96 13.73
N SER A 48 4.66 -10.45 12.95
CA SER A 48 4.90 -11.13 11.68
C SER A 48 5.16 -10.18 10.51
N CYS A 49 4.91 -8.88 10.65
CA CYS A 49 5.11 -7.89 9.60
C CYS A 49 6.60 -7.69 9.35
N ARG A 50 7.04 -7.94 8.13
CA ARG A 50 8.45 -7.80 7.73
C ARG A 50 8.65 -6.74 6.65
N LEU A 51 7.58 -6.34 5.96
CA LEU A 51 7.65 -5.36 4.89
C LEU A 51 6.59 -4.26 5.04
N LEU A 52 7.03 -3.01 4.93
CA LEU A 52 6.16 -1.86 4.74
C LEU A 52 6.16 -1.43 3.27
N PHE A 53 4.99 -1.42 2.66
CA PHE A 53 4.79 -0.91 1.31
C PHE A 53 4.26 0.52 1.38
N VAL A 54 5.14 1.49 1.14
CA VAL A 54 4.85 2.92 1.23
C VAL A 54 4.50 3.42 -0.17
N SER A 55 3.23 3.75 -0.39
CA SER A 55 2.74 4.18 -1.71
C SER A 55 1.52 5.08 -1.56
N PRO A 56 1.41 6.16 -2.35
CA PRO A 56 0.20 6.99 -2.37
C PRO A 56 -1.01 6.25 -2.98
N VAL A 57 -0.78 5.13 -3.66
CA VAL A 57 -1.82 4.32 -4.32
C VAL A 57 -1.82 2.91 -3.73
N LEU A 58 -2.97 2.47 -3.23
CA LEU A 58 -3.19 1.10 -2.80
C LEU A 58 -3.20 0.15 -4.02
N PRO A 59 -2.43 -0.95 -4.00
CA PRO A 59 -2.42 -1.89 -5.12
C PRO A 59 -3.72 -2.69 -5.17
N GLU A 60 -4.38 -2.66 -6.32
CA GLU A 60 -5.60 -3.42 -6.60
C GLU A 60 -5.49 -4.21 -7.92
N GLY A 61 -6.25 -5.30 -8.05
CA GLY A 61 -6.33 -6.10 -9.27
C GLY A 61 -4.97 -6.63 -9.74
N SER A 62 -4.58 -6.30 -10.98
CA SER A 62 -3.30 -6.72 -11.56
C SER A 62 -2.08 -6.19 -10.79
N GLN A 63 -2.18 -4.99 -10.19
CA GLN A 63 -1.11 -4.40 -9.40
C GLN A 63 -0.89 -5.19 -8.11
N ALA A 64 -1.97 -5.67 -7.46
CA ALA A 64 -1.87 -6.53 -6.29
C ALA A 64 -1.22 -7.88 -6.63
N MET A 65 -1.57 -8.47 -7.77
CA MET A 65 -0.92 -9.72 -8.24
C MET A 65 0.57 -9.52 -8.52
N MET A 66 0.93 -8.38 -9.13
CA MET A 66 2.33 -8.03 -9.38
C MET A 66 3.09 -7.82 -8.06
N PHE A 67 2.49 -7.07 -7.13
CA PHE A 67 3.03 -6.84 -5.80
C PHE A 67 3.31 -8.16 -5.09
N GLU A 68 2.33 -9.08 -5.05
CA GLU A 68 2.51 -10.41 -4.44
C GLU A 68 3.64 -11.21 -5.09
N LYS A 69 3.75 -11.19 -6.43
CA LYS A 69 4.85 -11.85 -7.16
C LYS A 69 6.22 -11.28 -6.78
N VAL A 70 6.30 -9.96 -6.63
CA VAL A 70 7.54 -9.29 -6.19
C VAL A 70 7.87 -9.71 -4.77
N LEU A 71 6.94 -9.68 -3.82
CA LEU A 71 7.19 -10.11 -2.43
C LEU A 71 7.75 -11.54 -2.35
N LYS A 72 7.17 -12.47 -3.11
CA LYS A 72 7.56 -13.89 -3.11
C LYS A 72 9.03 -14.11 -3.49
N SER A 73 9.61 -13.23 -4.27
CA SER A 73 10.99 -13.39 -4.76
C SER A 73 12.08 -13.20 -3.71
N PHE A 74 11.79 -12.42 -2.68
CA PHE A 74 12.66 -12.24 -1.52
C PHE A 74 12.01 -12.83 -0.26
N GLN A 75 11.18 -13.87 -0.46
CA GLN A 75 10.61 -14.72 0.59
C GLN A 75 9.69 -13.99 1.58
N VAL A 76 9.11 -12.87 1.19
CA VAL A 76 8.07 -12.18 1.96
C VAL A 76 6.70 -12.59 1.44
N SER A 77 5.79 -12.92 2.35
CA SER A 77 4.39 -13.21 2.00
C SER A 77 3.52 -11.97 2.13
N LEU A 78 2.38 -11.96 1.42
CA LEU A 78 1.46 -10.83 1.44
C LEU A 78 0.92 -10.53 2.85
N THR A 79 0.79 -11.55 3.70
CA THR A 79 0.33 -11.40 5.10
C THR A 79 1.38 -10.75 6.01
N GLN A 80 2.64 -10.76 5.60
CA GLN A 80 3.77 -10.11 6.29
C GLN A 80 4.06 -8.71 5.73
N ALA A 81 3.37 -8.32 4.65
CA ALA A 81 3.46 -7.01 4.06
C ALA A 81 2.28 -6.14 4.50
N ARG A 82 2.53 -4.85 4.74
CA ARG A 82 1.48 -3.89 5.05
C ARG A 82 1.62 -2.64 4.19
N HIS A 83 0.53 -2.22 3.56
CA HIS A 83 0.48 -0.95 2.85
C HIS A 83 0.33 0.21 3.84
N VAL A 84 1.03 1.30 3.55
CA VAL A 84 1.08 2.52 4.33
C VAL A 84 1.13 3.69 3.35
N TYR A 85 0.39 4.76 3.64
CA TYR A 85 0.51 5.99 2.86
C TYR A 85 1.79 6.74 3.26
N PRO A 86 2.47 7.43 2.32
CA PRO A 86 3.72 8.15 2.62
C PRO A 86 3.58 9.12 3.80
N GLN A 87 2.43 9.76 3.92
CA GLN A 87 2.11 10.67 5.02
C GLN A 87 1.97 9.98 6.37
N ASP A 88 1.63 8.69 6.44
CA ASP A 88 1.38 7.98 7.70
C ASP A 88 2.61 7.20 8.19
N LEU A 89 3.68 7.12 7.39
CA LEU A 89 4.88 6.36 7.70
C LEU A 89 5.54 6.79 9.03
N HIS A 90 5.46 8.08 9.38
CA HIS A 90 6.02 8.63 10.62
C HIS A 90 5.27 8.19 11.89
N LEU A 91 4.02 7.70 11.74
CA LEU A 91 3.19 7.22 12.85
C LEU A 91 3.46 5.75 13.17
N ILE A 92 4.24 5.06 12.34
CA ILE A 92 4.48 3.63 12.42
C ILE A 92 5.89 3.36 12.91
N SER A 93 6.02 2.44 13.87
CA SER A 93 7.32 1.97 14.33
C SER A 93 7.98 1.11 13.26
N GLN A 94 9.20 1.47 12.87
CA GLN A 94 9.97 0.79 11.83
C GLN A 94 11.06 -0.12 12.41
N SER A 95 11.14 -0.22 13.75
CA SER A 95 12.22 -0.88 14.48
C SER A 95 12.36 -2.37 14.14
N ASP A 96 11.25 -3.06 13.87
CA ASP A 96 11.21 -4.51 13.62
C ASP A 96 11.00 -4.84 12.13
N ILE A 97 11.05 -3.82 11.26
CA ILE A 97 10.77 -3.98 9.84
C ILE A 97 12.06 -4.29 9.09
N GLU A 98 12.06 -5.39 8.36
CA GLU A 98 13.21 -5.83 7.58
C GLU A 98 13.30 -5.08 6.25
N TRP A 99 12.15 -4.79 5.63
CA TRP A 99 12.06 -4.16 4.31
C TRP A 99 11.08 -2.99 4.28
N ILE A 100 11.46 -1.91 3.62
CA ILE A 100 10.55 -0.80 3.30
C ILE A 100 10.62 -0.54 1.82
N TRP A 101 9.48 -0.66 1.15
CA TRP A 101 9.36 -0.43 -0.27
C TRP A 101 8.59 0.85 -0.54
N PHE A 102 9.29 1.87 -1.02
CA PHE A 102 8.75 3.13 -1.52
C PHE A 102 8.37 3.01 -2.99
N ALA A 103 7.08 3.05 -3.30
CA ALA A 103 6.57 3.04 -4.66
C ALA A 103 5.90 4.38 -5.00
N GLY A 104 6.40 5.04 -6.05
CA GLY A 104 5.87 6.35 -6.49
C GLY A 104 6.13 7.49 -5.50
N CYS A 105 7.06 7.31 -4.56
CA CYS A 105 7.47 8.30 -3.58
C CYS A 105 8.96 8.19 -3.28
N SER A 106 9.52 9.24 -2.69
CA SER A 106 10.92 9.27 -2.27
C SER A 106 11.11 8.44 -1.01
N ALA A 107 12.25 7.75 -0.94
CA ALA A 107 12.67 7.07 0.27
C ALA A 107 13.00 8.07 1.38
N VAL A 108 12.88 7.61 2.62
CA VAL A 108 13.20 8.38 3.82
C VAL A 108 14.58 7.95 4.32
N GLU A 109 15.44 8.92 4.57
CA GLU A 109 16.77 8.69 5.11
C GLU A 109 16.72 8.33 6.60
N GLY A 110 17.75 7.63 7.09
CA GLY A 110 17.88 7.30 8.51
C GLY A 110 17.07 6.08 8.97
N ILE A 111 16.49 5.31 8.06
CA ILE A 111 15.82 4.05 8.39
C ILE A 111 16.81 2.88 8.27
N ALA A 112 16.88 2.05 9.31
CA ALA A 112 17.78 0.89 9.37
C ALA A 112 17.35 -0.28 8.47
N ALA A 113 16.06 -0.35 8.10
CA ALA A 113 15.50 -1.39 7.24
C ALA A 113 16.05 -1.32 5.80
N LYS A 114 16.01 -2.45 5.09
CA LYS A 114 16.39 -2.53 3.67
C LYS A 114 15.37 -1.77 2.82
N GLN A 115 15.83 -0.81 2.03
CA GLN A 115 14.95 0.09 1.29
C GLN A 115 14.87 -0.30 -0.19
N LEU A 116 13.65 -0.46 -0.71
CA LEU A 116 13.39 -0.62 -2.12
C LEU A 116 12.70 0.63 -2.64
N ILE A 117 13.12 1.11 -3.81
CA ILE A 117 12.57 2.30 -4.44
C ILE A 117 12.13 1.94 -5.86
N SER A 118 10.88 2.23 -6.17
CA SER A 118 10.34 2.06 -7.51
C SER A 118 9.36 3.18 -7.87
N PRO A 119 9.06 3.38 -9.15
CA PRO A 119 7.86 4.10 -9.54
C PRO A 119 6.59 3.35 -9.09
N LEU A 120 5.42 3.93 -9.36
CA LEU A 120 4.13 3.30 -9.05
C LEU A 120 4.01 1.95 -9.75
N LEU A 121 3.36 0.97 -9.13
CA LEU A 121 3.19 -0.38 -9.69
C LEU A 121 2.55 -0.37 -11.09
N SER A 122 1.60 0.54 -11.33
CA SER A 122 1.00 0.80 -12.65
C SER A 122 2.03 1.16 -13.73
N GLN A 123 3.12 1.81 -13.36
CA GLN A 123 4.22 2.19 -14.26
C GLN A 123 5.26 1.06 -14.38
N ILE A 124 5.28 0.06 -13.50
CA ILE A 124 6.25 -1.03 -13.59
C ILE A 124 5.78 -2.12 -14.57
N ASP A 125 4.47 -2.42 -14.60
CA ASP A 125 3.90 -3.52 -15.40
C ASP A 125 4.22 -3.40 -16.91
N GLY A 126 4.18 -2.16 -17.43
CA GLY A 126 4.51 -1.84 -18.82
C GLY A 126 5.99 -1.56 -19.12
N HIS A 127 6.84 -1.38 -18.10
CA HIS A 127 8.20 -0.86 -18.28
C HIS A 127 9.26 -1.87 -17.81
N PRO A 128 9.90 -2.62 -18.72
CA PRO A 128 10.89 -3.64 -18.35
C PRO A 128 12.14 -3.07 -17.66
N GLN A 129 12.47 -1.80 -17.90
CA GLN A 129 13.58 -1.13 -17.21
C GLN A 129 13.30 -0.96 -15.71
N HIS A 130 12.09 -0.55 -15.33
CA HIS A 130 11.71 -0.40 -13.91
C HIS A 130 11.70 -1.76 -13.18
N ARG A 131 11.26 -2.83 -13.86
CA ARG A 131 11.36 -4.19 -13.31
C ARG A 131 12.80 -4.62 -13.04
N ARG A 132 13.70 -4.37 -13.99
CA ARG A 132 15.12 -4.70 -13.85
C ARG A 132 15.78 -3.91 -12.72
N GLU A 133 15.44 -2.63 -12.60
CA GLU A 133 15.95 -1.77 -11.54
C GLU A 133 15.53 -2.26 -10.15
N LEU A 134 14.25 -2.59 -9.98
CA LEU A 134 13.73 -3.17 -8.74
C LEU A 134 14.42 -4.51 -8.42
N TRP A 135 14.60 -5.37 -9.43
CA TRP A 135 15.35 -6.62 -9.25
C TRP A 135 16.77 -6.40 -8.79
N ARG A 136 17.47 -5.45 -9.40
CA ARG A 136 18.85 -5.12 -9.06
C ARG A 136 18.97 -4.73 -7.59
N GLN A 137 18.04 -3.92 -7.09
CA GLN A 137 17.99 -3.54 -5.68
C GLN A 137 17.77 -4.76 -4.78
N ILE A 138 16.79 -5.61 -5.08
CA ILE A 138 16.54 -6.84 -4.30
C ILE A 138 17.80 -7.72 -4.25
N CYS A 139 18.45 -7.94 -5.40
CA CYS A 139 19.68 -8.72 -5.47
C CYS A 139 20.82 -8.11 -4.64
N SER A 140 20.98 -6.79 -4.61
CA SER A 140 22.04 -6.15 -3.81
C SER A 140 21.93 -6.46 -2.31
N TYR A 141 20.71 -6.56 -1.79
CA TYR A 141 20.45 -6.88 -0.39
C TYR A 141 20.43 -8.37 -0.05
N GLN A 142 20.43 -9.23 -1.07
CA GLN A 142 20.56 -10.68 -0.92
C GLN A 142 22.02 -11.14 -1.04
N ALA A 143 22.87 -10.34 -1.70
CA ALA A 143 24.29 -10.61 -1.82
C ALA A 143 25.12 -10.14 -0.61
N SER A 144 24.49 -9.42 0.33
CA SER A 144 25.10 -8.89 1.56
C SER A 144 24.74 -9.78 2.75
#